data_AF-A0A2K1Y5L9-F1
#
_entry.id   AF-A0A2K1Y5L9-F1
#
_cell.length_a   1.000
_cell.length_b   1.000
_cell.length_c   1.000
_cell.angle_alpha   90.00
_cell.angle_beta   90.00
_cell.angle_gamma   90.00
#
_symmetry.space_group_name_H-M   'P 1'
#
loop_
_entity.id
_entity.type
_entity.pdbx_description
1 polymer ?
#
loop_
_entity_poly.entity_id
_entity_poly.type
_entity_poly.pdbx_seq_one_letter_code
_entity_poly.pdbx_strand_id
1 'polypeptide(L)'
;MIDRYKHQQLRIGSVSPQQISAWTNKILPNGEIVGEVTKPYTFHYKTNKPEKDGLFCERIFGPIKSGICACGNYRVIGDEKEEPKFCEQCGVEFVDSRIRRYQMGYIKLACPVTHVWYLKRLPSYIANLLDKPLKQLEGLVYCDVPIAKKPTFLRLRGSFEYEIQSWKYSIPLFFTTQGFDTFRNREISTGAGAIRELLADLDLRIILDYSSLEWKELGEEGPPGMNGKIEKLEEERIF
;
A
#
# COMPACT_ATOMS: atom_id res chain seq x y z
N MET A 1 -25.72 1.72 -12.33
CA MET A 1 -26.25 0.40 -11.97
C MET A 1 -25.42 -0.63 -12.72
N ILE A 2 -24.73 -1.54 -12.02
CA ILE A 2 -23.90 -2.56 -12.67
C ILE A 2 -24.85 -3.50 -13.39
N ASP A 3 -24.66 -3.67 -14.70
CA ASP A 3 -25.52 -4.51 -15.53
C ASP A 3 -25.31 -5.98 -15.14
N ARG A 4 -26.32 -6.56 -14.46
CA ARG A 4 -26.33 -7.94 -13.96
C ARG A 4 -26.13 -8.96 -15.08
N TYR A 5 -26.45 -8.60 -16.33
CA TYR A 5 -26.29 -9.50 -17.47
C TYR A 5 -24.85 -9.53 -18.02
N LYS A 6 -24.05 -8.49 -17.79
CA LYS A 6 -22.66 -8.41 -18.29
C LYS A 6 -21.62 -8.98 -17.32
N HIS A 7 -21.86 -8.93 -16.01
CA HIS A 7 -20.90 -9.38 -15.02
C HIS A 7 -21.57 -10.35 -14.04
N GLN A 8 -21.26 -11.64 -14.17
CA GLN A 8 -21.87 -12.70 -13.36
C GLN A 8 -21.29 -12.77 -11.93
N GLN A 9 -20.07 -12.27 -11.72
CA GLN A 9 -19.38 -12.32 -10.43
C GLN A 9 -18.59 -11.03 -10.18
N LEU A 10 -18.53 -10.62 -8.91
CA LEU A 10 -17.70 -9.52 -8.44
C LEU A 10 -16.58 -10.07 -7.56
N ARG A 11 -15.34 -9.70 -7.89
CA ARG A 11 -14.15 -10.08 -7.12
C ARG A 11 -13.56 -8.86 -6.44
N ILE A 12 -13.17 -9.03 -5.18
CA ILE A 12 -12.47 -8.03 -4.39
C ILE A 12 -11.11 -8.62 -4.03
N GLY A 13 -10.06 -7.83 -4.15
CA GLY A 13 -8.70 -8.26 -3.85
C GLY A 13 -7.79 -7.08 -3.53
N SER A 14 -6.57 -7.38 -3.09
CA SER A 14 -5.52 -6.38 -2.96
C SER A 14 -5.06 -5.91 -4.34
N VAL A 15 -4.59 -4.67 -4.40
CA VAL A 15 -4.12 -4.05 -5.65
C VAL A 15 -2.61 -3.91 -5.60
N SER A 16 -1.91 -4.40 -6.62
CA SER A 16 -0.47 -4.24 -6.74
C SER A 16 -0.09 -2.83 -7.22
N PRO A 17 1.11 -2.32 -6.91
CA PRO A 17 1.57 -1.02 -7.42
C PRO A 17 1.58 -0.95 -8.95
N GLN A 18 1.90 -2.06 -9.63
CA GLN A 18 1.85 -2.17 -11.08
C GLN A 18 0.43 -2.02 -11.61
N GLN A 19 -0.55 -2.61 -10.92
CA GLN A 19 -1.97 -2.52 -11.29
C GLN A 19 -2.52 -1.10 -11.10
N ILE A 20 -2.14 -0.39 -10.04
CA ILE A 20 -2.49 1.03 -9.87
C ILE A 20 -1.93 1.86 -11.03
N SER A 21 -0.67 1.62 -11.39
CA SER A 21 -0.02 2.31 -12.51
C SER A 21 -0.72 2.00 -13.83
N ALA A 22 -1.12 0.74 -14.07
CA ALA A 22 -1.85 0.34 -15.27
C ALA A 22 -3.24 1.00 -15.40
N TRP A 23 -3.93 1.26 -14.29
CA TRP A 23 -5.24 1.93 -14.30
C TRP A 23 -5.17 3.44 -14.53
N THR A 24 -4.03 4.05 -14.23
CA THR A 24 -3.89 5.51 -14.14
C THR A 24 -3.02 6.08 -15.25
N ASN A 25 -2.03 5.32 -15.73
CA ASN A 25 -1.11 5.75 -16.77
C ASN A 25 -1.82 5.89 -18.12
N LYS A 26 -1.53 7.01 -18.78
CA LYS A 26 -1.87 7.28 -20.18
C LYS A 26 -0.60 7.64 -20.94
N ILE A 27 -0.51 7.17 -22.17
CA ILE A 27 0.59 7.51 -23.06
C ILE A 27 0.09 8.59 -24.00
N LEU A 28 0.71 9.76 -23.94
CA LEU A 28 0.44 10.85 -24.86
C LEU A 28 1.12 10.59 -26.22
N PRO A 29 0.70 11.27 -27.30
CA PRO A 29 1.29 11.11 -28.64
C PRO A 29 2.80 11.43 -28.71
N ASN A 30 3.30 12.23 -27.76
CA ASN A 30 4.71 12.56 -27.61
C ASN A 30 5.53 11.45 -26.90
N GLY A 31 4.89 10.36 -26.48
CA GLY A 31 5.51 9.27 -25.71
C GLY A 31 5.61 9.52 -24.20
N GLU A 32 5.11 10.65 -23.69
CA GLU A 32 5.10 10.98 -22.26
C GLU A 32 4.03 10.17 -21.53
N ILE A 33 4.39 9.58 -20.39
CA ILE A 33 3.44 8.90 -19.50
C ILE A 33 2.85 9.92 -18.54
N VAL A 34 1.52 10.05 -18.54
CA VAL A 34 0.77 10.95 -17.67
C VAL A 34 -0.15 10.15 -16.77
N GLY A 35 -0.26 10.55 -15.50
CA GLY A 35 -1.10 9.88 -14.49
C GLY A 35 -0.69 10.26 -13.07
N GLU A 36 0.56 10.67 -12.89
CA GLU A 36 1.11 11.10 -11.61
C GLU A 36 0.72 12.55 -11.27
N VAL A 37 0.19 12.75 -10.06
CA VAL A 37 -0.01 14.07 -9.48
C VAL A 37 1.21 14.44 -8.66
N THR A 38 1.96 15.45 -9.13
CA THR A 38 3.21 15.88 -8.49
C THR A 38 3.04 17.09 -7.58
N LYS A 39 2.09 17.98 -7.90
CA LYS A 39 1.90 19.25 -7.18
C LYS A 39 0.64 19.18 -6.31
N PRO A 40 0.65 19.79 -5.11
CA PRO A 40 -0.52 19.81 -4.22
C PRO A 40 -1.57 20.87 -4.63
N TYR A 41 -1.30 21.66 -5.67
CA TYR A 41 -2.15 22.77 -6.07
C TYR A 41 -3.45 22.28 -6.74
N THR A 42 -4.52 23.06 -6.58
CA THR A 42 -5.87 22.75 -7.07
C THR A 42 -6.23 23.63 -8.26
N PHE A 43 -6.59 24.88 -7.99
CA PHE A 43 -6.95 25.90 -8.97
C PHE A 43 -6.12 27.15 -8.76
N HIS A 44 -5.81 27.83 -9.84
CA HIS A 44 -5.13 29.11 -9.80
C HIS A 44 -6.09 30.21 -9.30
N TYR A 45 -5.68 30.94 -8.27
CA TYR A 45 -6.51 31.87 -7.50
C TYR A 45 -7.22 32.97 -8.31
N LYS A 46 -6.61 33.47 -9.39
CA LYS A 46 -7.22 34.53 -10.24
C LYS A 46 -8.07 33.97 -11.39
N THR A 47 -7.64 32.87 -11.97
CA THR A 47 -8.18 32.38 -13.25
C THR A 47 -9.20 31.27 -13.06
N ASN A 48 -9.28 30.69 -11.86
CA ASN A 48 -10.06 29.49 -11.54
C ASN A 48 -9.77 28.32 -12.49
N LYS A 49 -8.62 28.36 -13.18
CA LYS A 49 -8.15 27.28 -14.04
C LYS A 49 -7.40 26.25 -13.18
N PRO A 50 -7.55 24.95 -13.46
CA PRO A 50 -6.85 23.91 -12.71
C PRO A 50 -5.35 24.00 -12.98
N GLU A 51 -4.55 23.78 -11.94
CA GLU A 51 -3.09 23.84 -12.05
C GLU A 51 -2.55 22.62 -12.80
N LYS A 52 -1.49 22.82 -13.60
CA LYS A 52 -0.82 21.71 -14.31
C LYS A 52 -0.14 20.78 -13.30
N ASP A 53 -0.37 19.48 -13.46
CA ASP A 53 0.13 18.39 -12.58
C ASP A 53 -0.35 18.49 -11.12
N GLY A 54 -1.43 19.25 -10.91
CA GLY A 54 -2.14 19.37 -9.65
C GLY A 54 -3.29 18.38 -9.48
N LEU A 55 -4.01 18.48 -8.37
CA LEU A 55 -5.10 17.58 -7.99
C LEU A 55 -6.30 17.59 -8.95
N PHE A 56 -6.46 18.63 -9.76
CA PHE A 56 -7.55 18.76 -10.73
C PHE A 56 -7.08 18.89 -12.17
N CYS A 57 -5.81 18.55 -12.45
CA CYS A 57 -5.19 18.70 -13.76
C CYS A 57 -6.02 18.07 -14.89
N GLU A 58 -6.34 18.85 -15.92
CA GLU A 58 -7.14 18.36 -17.07
C GLU A 58 -6.39 17.31 -17.91
N ARG A 59 -5.06 17.33 -17.88
CA ARG A 59 -4.22 16.36 -18.59
C ARG A 59 -4.38 14.94 -17.99
N ILE A 60 -4.50 14.86 -16.66
CA ILE A 60 -4.64 13.59 -15.92
C ILE A 60 -6.10 13.13 -15.95
N PHE A 61 -7.01 13.97 -15.46
CA PHE A 61 -8.40 13.59 -15.21
C PHE A 61 -9.36 13.84 -16.40
N GLY A 62 -8.94 14.60 -17.41
CA GLY A 62 -9.78 15.00 -18.54
C GLY A 62 -10.31 16.45 -18.44
N PRO A 63 -10.95 16.96 -19.50
CA PRO A 63 -11.30 18.38 -19.65
C PRO A 63 -12.46 18.81 -18.72
N ILE A 64 -12.49 20.09 -18.30
CA ILE A 64 -13.61 20.65 -17.52
C ILE A 64 -14.90 20.71 -18.35
N LYS A 65 -14.79 21.11 -19.63
CA LYS A 65 -15.92 21.20 -20.56
C LYS A 65 -15.71 20.22 -21.70
N SER A 66 -16.80 19.56 -22.09
CA SER A 66 -16.79 18.53 -23.11
C SER A 66 -16.28 19.09 -24.45
N GLY A 67 -15.24 18.47 -25.01
CA GLY A 67 -14.64 18.89 -26.29
C GLY A 67 -13.79 20.16 -26.24
N ILE A 68 -13.56 20.76 -25.06
CA ILE A 68 -12.73 21.98 -24.90
C ILE A 68 -11.46 21.62 -24.11
N CYS A 69 -10.29 21.94 -24.65
CA CYS A 69 -9.02 21.74 -23.96
C CYS A 69 -8.65 22.93 -23.03
N ALA A 70 -7.61 22.78 -22.21
CA ALA A 70 -7.09 23.82 -21.30
C ALA A 70 -6.78 25.16 -21.98
N CYS A 71 -6.27 25.09 -23.21
CA CYS A 71 -5.90 26.24 -24.04
C CYS A 71 -7.13 26.99 -24.58
N GLY A 72 -8.32 26.39 -24.54
CA GLY A 72 -9.55 26.94 -25.10
C GLY A 72 -9.86 26.49 -26.53
N ASN A 73 -9.04 25.61 -27.12
CA ASN A 73 -9.36 25.00 -28.41
C ASN A 73 -10.55 24.06 -28.24
N TYR A 74 -11.52 24.16 -29.15
CA TYR A 74 -12.73 23.34 -29.17
C TYR A 74 -12.68 22.35 -30.32
N ARG A 75 -13.11 21.12 -30.07
CA ARG A 75 -13.34 20.09 -31.08
C ARG A 75 -14.65 19.37 -30.81
N VAL A 76 -15.34 19.00 -31.88
CA VAL A 76 -16.55 18.19 -31.80
C VAL A 76 -16.17 16.77 -31.37
N ILE A 77 -16.85 16.26 -30.35
CA ILE A 77 -16.62 14.90 -29.83
C ILE A 77 -17.22 13.91 -30.83
N GLY A 78 -16.39 13.03 -31.40
CA GLY A 78 -16.85 11.95 -32.28
C GLY A 78 -16.43 12.07 -33.75
N ASP A 79 -15.73 13.13 -34.14
CA ASP A 79 -15.07 13.21 -35.45
C ASP A 79 -13.78 12.36 -35.43
N GLU A 80 -13.96 11.03 -35.44
CA GLU A 80 -12.87 10.03 -35.38
C GLU A 80 -12.03 9.96 -36.66
N LYS A 81 -12.28 10.83 -37.64
CA LYS A 81 -11.85 10.57 -39.01
C LYS A 81 -10.42 10.96 -39.37
N GLU A 82 -9.69 11.78 -38.61
CA GLU A 82 -8.25 12.02 -38.91
C GLU A 82 -7.44 12.85 -37.90
N GLU A 83 -8.05 13.39 -36.83
CA GLU A 83 -7.36 14.35 -35.95
C GLU A 83 -6.83 13.76 -34.63
N PRO A 84 -5.73 14.31 -34.07
CA PRO A 84 -5.15 13.81 -32.84
C PRO A 84 -6.14 13.95 -31.67
N LYS A 85 -6.35 12.83 -30.95
CA LYS A 85 -7.23 12.76 -29.76
C LYS A 85 -6.83 13.72 -28.64
N PHE A 86 -5.58 14.15 -28.63
CA PHE A 86 -5.00 15.04 -27.64
C PHE A 86 -4.62 16.39 -28.26
N CYS A 87 -4.73 17.45 -27.48
CA CYS A 87 -4.23 18.76 -27.89
C CYS A 87 -2.69 18.78 -27.88
N GLU A 88 -2.05 19.22 -28.97
CA GLU A 88 -0.58 19.27 -29.09
C GLU A 88 0.09 20.20 -28.09
N GLN A 89 -0.60 21.27 -27.67
CA GLN A 89 -0.04 22.28 -26.76
C GLN A 89 -0.18 21.91 -25.28
N CYS A 90 -1.36 21.41 -24.87
CA CYS A 90 -1.64 21.12 -23.45
C CYS A 90 -1.70 19.64 -23.09
N GLY A 91 -1.76 18.74 -24.09
CA GLY A 91 -1.91 17.30 -23.88
C GLY A 91 -3.27 16.87 -23.32
N VAL A 92 -4.26 17.76 -23.26
CA VAL A 92 -5.61 17.43 -22.80
C VAL A 92 -6.36 16.68 -23.90
N GLU A 93 -7.04 15.62 -23.50
CA GLU A 93 -7.85 14.77 -24.37
C GLU A 93 -9.19 15.46 -24.73
N PHE A 94 -9.57 15.43 -26.00
CA PHE A 94 -10.85 15.97 -26.47
C PHE A 94 -11.97 14.95 -26.26
N VAL A 95 -12.50 14.88 -25.04
CA VAL A 95 -13.55 13.94 -24.62
C VAL A 95 -14.65 14.63 -23.83
N ASP A 96 -15.71 13.89 -23.51
CA ASP A 96 -16.76 14.37 -22.61
C ASP A 96 -16.21 14.57 -21.19
N SER A 97 -16.57 15.69 -20.55
CA SER A 97 -16.16 16.04 -19.18
C SER A 97 -16.58 14.99 -18.14
N ARG A 98 -17.56 14.13 -18.46
CA ARG A 98 -17.98 12.99 -17.63
C ARG A 98 -16.83 12.02 -17.31
N ILE A 99 -15.80 11.96 -18.16
CA ILE A 99 -14.65 11.06 -17.97
C ILE A 99 -13.90 11.35 -16.66
N ARG A 100 -13.95 12.60 -16.16
CA ARG A 100 -13.36 13.03 -14.87
C ARG A 100 -13.90 12.26 -13.66
N ARG A 101 -15.07 11.62 -13.79
CA ARG A 101 -15.68 10.80 -12.73
C ARG A 101 -15.12 9.38 -12.68
N TYR A 102 -14.46 8.93 -13.75
CA TYR A 102 -13.99 7.56 -13.92
C TYR A 102 -12.47 7.46 -14.01
N GLN A 103 -11.79 8.49 -14.51
CA GLN A 103 -10.34 8.52 -14.59
C GLN A 103 -9.72 8.71 -13.21
N MET A 104 -8.74 7.86 -12.93
CA MET A 104 -7.97 7.87 -11.70
C MET A 104 -6.58 8.47 -11.98
N GLY A 105 -6.00 9.11 -10.96
CA GLY A 105 -4.59 9.47 -10.91
C GLY A 105 -3.92 8.77 -9.74
N TYR A 106 -2.59 8.82 -9.68
CA TYR A 106 -1.83 8.28 -8.56
C TYR A 106 -0.79 9.29 -8.06
N ILE A 107 -0.31 9.06 -6.84
CA ILE A 107 0.81 9.78 -6.25
C ILE A 107 1.88 8.75 -5.93
N LYS A 108 3.09 8.96 -6.46
CA LYS A 108 4.22 8.10 -6.13
C LYS A 108 4.76 8.51 -4.76
N LEU A 109 4.60 7.61 -3.78
CA LEU A 109 5.15 7.84 -2.45
C LEU A 109 6.67 7.67 -2.47
N ALA A 110 7.39 8.59 -1.84
CA ALA A 110 8.85 8.50 -1.70
C ALA A 110 9.29 7.33 -0.80
N CYS A 111 8.48 7.04 0.23
CA CYS A 111 8.69 5.96 1.17
C CYS A 111 7.45 5.06 1.23
N PRO A 112 7.60 3.74 1.48
CA PRO A 112 6.46 2.87 1.71
C PRO A 112 5.69 3.33 2.96
N VAL A 113 4.38 3.18 2.94
CA VAL A 113 3.47 3.51 4.05
C VAL A 113 2.55 2.32 4.28
N THR A 114 2.31 1.97 5.55
CA THR A 114 1.35 0.92 5.91
C THR A 114 -0.08 1.42 5.75
N HIS A 115 -0.90 0.64 5.06
CA HIS A 115 -2.31 0.96 4.93
C HIS A 115 -3.05 0.74 6.25
N VAL A 116 -3.70 1.80 6.76
CA VAL A 116 -4.27 1.86 8.11
C VAL A 116 -5.25 0.71 8.39
N TRP A 117 -6.08 0.31 7.41
CA TRP A 117 -7.05 -0.76 7.61
C TRP A 117 -6.43 -2.14 7.88
N TYR A 118 -5.20 -2.40 7.40
CA TYR A 118 -4.54 -3.69 7.64
C TYR A 118 -3.73 -3.70 8.94
N LEU A 119 -3.42 -2.52 9.48
CA LEU A 119 -2.68 -2.35 10.73
C LEU A 119 -3.61 -2.17 11.93
N LYS A 120 -4.49 -1.16 11.91
CA LYS A 120 -5.28 -0.70 13.07
C LYS A 120 -6.61 -1.42 13.27
N ARG A 121 -7.12 -2.10 12.24
CA ARG A 121 -8.38 -2.85 12.36
C ARG A 121 -8.18 -4.01 13.34
N LEU A 122 -9.20 -4.33 14.13
CA LEU A 122 -9.23 -5.51 14.99
C LEU A 122 -10.12 -6.59 14.34
N PRO A 123 -9.61 -7.83 14.14
CA PRO A 123 -8.22 -8.25 14.28
C PRO A 123 -7.33 -7.63 13.19
N SER A 124 -6.06 -7.38 13.52
CA SER A 124 -5.11 -6.75 12.61
C SER A 124 -4.47 -7.78 11.70
N TYR A 125 -4.74 -7.69 10.40
CA TYR A 125 -4.25 -8.64 9.40
C TYR A 125 -2.72 -8.75 9.39
N ILE A 126 -2.00 -7.62 9.45
CA ILE A 126 -0.53 -7.63 9.44
C ILE A 126 0.03 -8.28 10.72
N ALA A 127 -0.58 -8.03 11.88
CA ALA A 127 -0.11 -8.59 13.14
C ALA A 127 -0.33 -10.10 13.22
N ASN A 128 -1.49 -10.56 12.74
CA ASN A 128 -1.80 -11.98 12.68
C ASN A 128 -0.87 -12.72 11.70
N LEU A 129 -0.55 -12.11 10.55
CA LEU A 129 0.37 -12.69 9.57
C LEU A 129 1.81 -12.79 10.09
N LEU A 130 2.24 -11.83 10.91
CA LEU A 130 3.59 -11.80 11.47
C LEU A 130 3.71 -12.50 12.83
N ASP A 131 2.59 -12.98 13.38
CA ASP A 131 2.45 -13.48 14.74
C ASP A 131 3.14 -12.58 15.79
N LYS A 132 2.79 -11.29 15.78
CA LYS A 132 3.33 -10.28 16.70
C LYS A 132 2.23 -9.47 17.35
N PRO A 133 2.42 -9.01 18.60
CA PRO A 133 1.45 -8.12 19.23
C PRO A 133 1.36 -6.79 18.47
N LEU A 134 0.13 -6.31 18.27
CA LEU A 134 -0.15 -5.05 17.56
C LEU A 134 0.67 -3.87 18.11
N LYS A 135 0.81 -3.77 19.44
CA LYS A 135 1.60 -2.70 20.09
C LYS A 135 3.05 -2.64 19.60
N GLN A 136 3.67 -3.79 19.35
CA GLN A 136 5.03 -3.86 18.84
C GLN A 136 5.11 -3.37 17.39
N LEU A 137 4.14 -3.74 16.56
CA LEU A 137 4.08 -3.30 15.16
C LEU A 137 3.77 -1.82 15.03
N GLU A 138 2.90 -1.28 15.89
CA GLU A 138 2.64 0.16 15.93
C GLU A 138 3.89 0.94 16.30
N GLY A 139 4.63 0.51 17.32
CA GLY A 139 5.90 1.14 17.70
C GLY A 139 6.93 1.14 16.56
N LEU A 140 6.91 0.12 15.68
CA LEU A 140 7.77 0.11 14.49
C LEU A 140 7.32 1.12 13.44
N VAL A 141 6.01 1.19 13.16
CA VAL A 141 5.45 2.09 12.15
C VAL A 141 5.65 3.54 12.54
N TYR A 142 5.39 3.88 13.80
CA TYR A 142 5.57 5.23 14.33
C TYR A 142 7.02 5.56 14.71
N CYS A 143 7.97 4.66 14.40
CA CYS A 143 9.41 4.83 14.61
C CYS A 143 9.83 5.03 16.08
N ASP A 144 9.07 4.46 17.03
CA ASP A 144 9.40 4.47 18.45
C ASP A 144 10.50 3.45 18.78
N VAL A 145 10.47 2.29 18.12
CA VAL A 145 11.42 1.19 18.33
C VAL A 145 11.90 0.63 17.00
N PRO A 146 13.22 0.47 16.79
CA PRO A 146 13.72 -0.17 15.58
C PRO A 146 13.92 -1.68 15.74
N ILE A 147 13.73 -2.44 14.65
CA ILE A 147 14.01 -3.88 14.61
C ILE A 147 15.37 -4.15 14.00
N ALA A 148 16.13 -5.05 14.63
CA ALA A 148 17.36 -5.59 14.09
C ALA A 148 17.13 -6.87 13.27
N LYS A 149 17.72 -6.93 12.08
CA LYS A 149 17.55 -8.02 11.10
C LYS A 149 18.46 -9.23 11.33
N LYS A 150 19.67 -9.01 11.84
CA LYS A 150 20.72 -10.03 12.00
C LYS A 150 21.21 -10.03 13.44
N PRO A 151 21.82 -11.12 13.95
CA PRO A 151 22.57 -11.05 15.20
C PRO A 151 23.62 -9.94 15.05
N THR A 152 23.33 -8.82 15.67
CA THR A 152 24.11 -7.59 15.60
C THR A 152 25.48 -7.83 16.23
N PHE A 153 26.50 -7.07 15.84
CA PHE A 153 27.75 -6.97 16.61
C PHE A 153 27.47 -6.61 18.09
N LEU A 154 26.37 -5.86 18.31
CA LEU A 154 25.81 -5.49 19.61
C LEU A 154 25.16 -6.67 20.37
N ARG A 155 24.55 -7.63 19.66
CA ARG A 155 23.99 -8.86 20.25
C ARG A 155 25.12 -9.81 20.69
N LEU A 156 26.21 -9.86 19.93
CA LEU A 156 27.49 -10.48 20.32
C LEU A 156 28.13 -9.82 21.55
N ARG A 157 27.86 -8.55 21.81
CA ARG A 157 28.27 -7.81 23.02
C ARG A 157 27.21 -7.79 24.14
N GLY A 158 26.09 -8.51 24.01
CA GLY A 158 25.09 -8.64 25.08
C GLY A 158 24.21 -7.41 25.33
N SER A 159 24.11 -6.46 24.39
CA SER A 159 23.46 -5.15 24.61
C SER A 159 21.99 -5.05 24.14
N PHE A 160 21.34 -6.19 23.85
CA PHE A 160 20.05 -6.24 23.14
C PHE A 160 18.87 -6.75 23.99
N GLU A 161 18.92 -6.60 25.31
CA GLU A 161 17.72 -6.68 26.14
C GLU A 161 17.12 -5.28 26.26
N TYR A 162 16.10 -5.02 25.44
CA TYR A 162 14.95 -4.13 25.69
C TYR A 162 15.15 -2.81 26.46
N GLU A 163 16.33 -2.18 26.44
CA GLU A 163 16.57 -0.91 27.11
C GLU A 163 16.88 0.19 26.09
N ILE A 164 15.86 1.03 25.87
CA ILE A 164 15.93 2.30 25.14
C ILE A 164 17.08 3.20 25.69
N GLN A 165 17.52 2.98 26.93
CA GLN A 165 18.63 3.71 27.55
C GLN A 165 20.01 3.38 26.95
N SER A 166 20.23 2.16 26.43
CA SER A 166 21.52 1.73 25.87
C SER A 166 21.88 2.42 24.53
N TRP A 167 20.87 2.96 23.86
CA TRP A 167 20.99 3.61 22.56
C TRP A 167 21.74 4.94 22.63
N LYS A 168 21.53 5.70 23.72
CA LYS A 168 22.09 7.04 23.89
C LYS A 168 23.62 7.07 23.87
N TYR A 169 24.26 5.98 24.28
CA TYR A 169 25.72 5.85 24.37
C TYR A 169 26.34 5.03 23.23
N SER A 170 25.56 4.15 22.58
CA SER A 170 26.07 3.22 21.55
C SER A 170 26.03 3.81 20.13
N ILE A 171 25.04 4.66 19.83
CA ILE A 171 24.82 5.22 18.50
C ILE A 171 25.92 6.22 18.05
N PRO A 172 26.51 7.06 18.93
CA PRO A 172 27.61 7.97 18.56
C PRO A 172 28.80 7.30 17.85
N LEU A 173 29.06 6.01 18.13
CA LEU A 173 30.18 5.26 17.57
C LEU A 173 29.98 4.89 16.07
N PHE A 174 28.75 4.92 15.57
CA PHE A 174 28.39 4.47 14.21
C PHE A 174 28.08 5.62 13.23
N PHE A 175 28.14 6.89 13.66
CA PHE A 175 27.87 8.06 12.81
C PHE A 175 29.06 8.51 11.93
N THR A 176 30.09 7.68 11.73
CA THR A 176 31.01 7.91 10.61
C THR A 176 30.24 7.76 9.30
N THR A 177 30.50 8.62 8.30
CA THR A 177 29.75 8.64 7.02
C THR A 177 29.71 7.28 6.32
N GLN A 178 30.78 6.50 6.44
CA GLN A 178 30.88 5.17 5.85
C GLN A 178 30.21 4.08 6.70
N GLY A 179 30.24 4.22 8.03
CA GLY A 179 29.62 3.28 8.97
C GLY A 179 28.09 3.41 9.02
N PHE A 180 27.58 4.64 8.88
CA PHE A 180 26.15 4.96 8.99
C PHE A 180 25.31 4.27 7.91
N ASP A 181 25.75 4.29 6.65
CA ASP A 181 25.02 3.60 5.57
C ASP A 181 25.05 2.08 5.72
N THR A 182 26.18 1.50 6.16
CA THR A 182 26.23 0.07 6.49
C THR A 182 25.34 -0.29 7.68
N PHE A 183 25.30 0.54 8.72
CA PHE A 183 24.47 0.35 9.91
C PHE A 183 22.97 0.45 9.56
N ARG A 184 22.57 1.47 8.80
CA ARG A 184 21.20 1.68 8.32
C ARG A 184 20.73 0.53 7.43
N ASN A 185 21.56 0.06 6.50
CA ASN A 185 21.15 -0.94 5.53
C ASN A 185 21.27 -2.39 6.04
N ARG A 186 22.17 -2.67 6.99
CA ARG A 186 22.38 -4.03 7.54
C ARG A 186 21.71 -4.27 8.88
N GLU A 187 21.55 -3.26 9.73
CA GLU A 187 21.29 -3.49 11.16
C GLU A 187 19.92 -3.02 11.63
N ILE A 188 19.31 -2.00 11.01
CA ILE A 188 18.08 -1.41 11.53
C ILE A 188 17.11 -1.01 10.41
N SER A 189 15.94 -1.63 10.38
CA SER A 189 14.80 -1.17 9.58
C SER A 189 13.72 -0.57 10.49
N THR A 190 13.33 0.67 10.20
CA THR A 190 12.22 1.37 10.89
C THR A 190 11.07 1.68 9.95
N GLY A 191 9.90 1.94 10.52
CA GLY A 191 8.71 2.37 9.80
C GLY A 191 8.09 1.26 8.96
N ALA A 192 7.26 1.67 8.00
CA ALA A 192 6.56 0.76 7.09
C ALA A 192 7.51 0.00 6.14
N GLY A 193 8.74 0.48 5.93
CA GLY A 193 9.76 -0.23 5.17
C GLY A 193 10.13 -1.56 5.82
N ALA A 194 10.31 -1.56 7.14
CA ALA A 194 10.60 -2.76 7.93
C ALA A 194 9.49 -3.81 7.81
N ILE A 195 8.23 -3.37 7.91
CA ILE A 195 7.07 -4.26 7.77
C ILE A 195 7.02 -4.86 6.37
N ARG A 196 7.28 -4.06 5.32
CA ARG A 196 7.31 -4.58 3.95
C ARG A 196 8.36 -5.66 3.77
N GLU A 197 9.53 -5.50 4.38
CA GLU A 197 10.60 -6.50 4.33
C GLU A 197 10.23 -7.76 5.11
N LEU A 198 9.71 -7.62 6.33
CA LEU A 198 9.21 -8.77 7.11
C LEU A 198 8.13 -9.55 6.34
N LEU A 199 7.22 -8.85 5.66
CA LEU A 199 6.20 -9.46 4.82
C LEU A 199 6.75 -10.08 3.53
N ALA A 200 7.88 -9.58 3.01
CA ALA A 200 8.53 -10.13 1.83
C ALA A 200 9.32 -11.42 2.13
N ASP A 201 9.85 -11.53 3.35
CA ASP A 201 10.64 -12.68 3.81
C ASP A 201 9.76 -13.88 4.26
N LEU A 202 8.46 -13.68 4.45
CA LEU A 202 7.51 -14.72 4.88
C LEU A 202 7.20 -15.71 3.73
N ASP A 203 7.47 -17.01 3.93
CA ASP A 203 6.91 -18.07 3.09
C ASP A 203 5.64 -18.64 3.74
N LEU A 204 4.50 -18.33 3.13
CA LEU A 204 3.18 -18.76 3.61
C LEU A 204 2.99 -20.28 3.61
N ARG A 205 3.69 -21.01 2.74
CA ARG A 205 3.57 -22.48 2.68
C ARG A 205 4.18 -23.12 3.91
N ILE A 206 5.36 -22.65 4.29
CA ILE A 206 6.07 -23.09 5.49
C ILE A 206 5.20 -22.86 6.73
N ILE A 207 4.61 -21.66 6.85
CA ILE A 207 3.73 -21.33 7.97
C ILE A 207 2.50 -22.24 7.99
N LEU A 208 1.88 -22.48 6.84
CA LEU A 208 0.71 -23.35 6.74
C LEU A 208 1.04 -24.79 7.15
N ASP A 209 2.19 -25.31 6.74
CA ASP A 209 2.65 -26.66 7.09
C ASP A 209 2.91 -26.78 8.60
N TYR A 210 3.62 -25.82 9.19
CA TYR A 210 3.86 -25.77 10.63
C TYR A 210 2.57 -25.67 11.43
N SER A 211 1.69 -24.73 11.09
CA SER A 211 0.39 -24.61 11.75
C SER A 211 -0.44 -25.90 11.58
N SER A 212 -0.40 -26.54 10.42
CA SER A 212 -1.13 -27.80 10.22
C SER A 212 -0.59 -28.96 11.07
N LEU A 213 0.71 -28.96 11.40
CA LEU A 213 1.32 -29.93 12.31
C LEU A 213 0.95 -29.63 13.77
N GLU A 214 1.09 -28.38 14.21
CA GLU A 214 0.71 -27.95 15.57
C GLU A 214 -0.76 -28.29 15.88
N TRP A 215 -1.66 -28.09 14.91
CA TRP A 215 -3.07 -28.44 15.08
C TRP A 215 -3.34 -29.93 15.17
N LYS A 216 -2.52 -30.78 14.54
CA LYS A 216 -2.64 -32.25 14.66
C LYS A 216 -2.15 -32.72 16.03
N GLU A 217 -1.03 -32.18 16.50
CA GLU A 217 -0.48 -32.48 17.83
C GLU A 217 -1.49 -32.10 18.94
N LEU A 218 -2.14 -30.94 18.84
CA LEU A 218 -3.21 -30.52 19.75
C LEU A 218 -4.49 -31.37 19.67
N GLY A 219 -4.74 -32.03 18.53
CA GLY A 219 -5.85 -32.96 18.38
C GLY A 219 -5.59 -34.32 19.02
N GLU A 220 -4.32 -34.73 19.09
CA GLU A 220 -3.87 -35.96 19.74
C GLU A 220 -3.69 -35.78 21.26
N GLU A 221 -3.19 -34.61 21.68
CA GLU A 221 -3.21 -34.15 23.08
C GLU A 221 -4.60 -33.60 23.44
N GLY A 222 -5.57 -34.51 23.65
CA GLY A 222 -6.90 -34.12 24.13
C GLY A 222 -6.86 -33.15 25.33
N PRO A 223 -7.88 -32.29 25.53
CA PRO A 223 -7.78 -31.17 26.46
C PRO A 223 -7.42 -31.66 27.88
N PRO A 224 -6.38 -31.11 28.53
CA PRO A 224 -6.11 -31.43 29.92
C PRO A 224 -7.21 -30.81 30.79
N GLY A 225 -8.26 -31.58 31.08
CA GLY A 225 -9.27 -31.27 32.09
C GLY A 225 -10.73 -31.08 31.65
N MET A 226 -11.16 -31.57 30.47
CA MET A 226 -12.57 -31.48 30.03
C MET A 226 -13.20 -32.81 29.59
N ASN A 227 -12.85 -33.92 30.25
CA ASN A 227 -13.46 -35.26 30.03
C ASN A 227 -14.92 -35.39 30.52
N GLY A 228 -15.74 -34.33 30.50
CA GLY A 228 -17.12 -34.41 30.97
C GLY A 228 -18.10 -33.34 30.47
N LYS A 229 -17.70 -32.47 29.53
CA LYS A 229 -18.61 -31.45 28.97
C LYS A 229 -18.78 -31.52 27.45
N ILE A 230 -17.94 -32.27 26.74
CA ILE A 230 -18.04 -32.38 25.28
C ILE A 230 -19.15 -33.38 24.88
N GLU A 231 -19.38 -34.44 25.66
CA GLU A 231 -20.47 -35.41 25.38
C GLU A 231 -21.88 -34.82 25.49
N LYS A 232 -22.08 -33.73 26.24
CA LYS A 232 -23.41 -33.11 26.39
C LYS A 232 -23.83 -32.18 25.25
N LEU A 233 -22.88 -31.75 24.39
CA LEU A 233 -23.19 -30.84 23.28
C LEU A 233 -23.45 -31.58 21.97
N GLU A 234 -23.13 -32.88 21.89
CA GLU A 234 -23.42 -33.72 20.72
C GLU A 234 -24.80 -34.41 20.81
N GLU A 235 -25.35 -34.63 22.00
CA GLU A 235 -26.70 -35.20 22.16
C GLU A 235 -27.85 -34.19 21.94
N GLU A 236 -27.61 -32.87 22.08
CA GLU A 236 -28.65 -31.85 21.86
C GLU A 236 -28.78 -31.38 20.40
N ARG A 237 -28.04 -32.00 19.46
CA ARG A 237 -28.10 -31.67 18.02
C ARG A 237 -28.79 -32.73 17.16
N ILE A 238 -29.45 -33.70 17.77
CA ILE A 238 -30.35 -34.63 17.10
C ILE A 238 -31.76 -34.44 17.67
N PHE A 239 -32.39 -33.30 17.34
CA PHE A 239 -33.84 -33.13 17.13
C PHE A 239 -34.07 -31.86 16.30
#